data_AF-A0AAU1C360-F1
#
_entry.id   AF-A0AAU1C360-F1
#
_cell.length_a   1.000
_cell.length_b   1.000
_cell.length_c   1.000
_cell.angle_alpha   90.00
_cell.angle_beta   90.00
_cell.angle_gamma   90.00
#
_symmetry.space_group_name_H-M   'P 1'
#
loop_
_entity.id
_entity.type
_entity.pdbx_description
1 polymer ?
#
loop_
_entity_poly.entity_id
_entity_poly.type
_entity_poly.pdbx_seq_one_letter_code
_entity_poly.pdbx_strand_id
1 'polypeptide(L)'
;MSDSTTAPEPEPFRIADEDLGDLASTLAKVVSDVRQHGVILDRLDSEASAPTVAAGAGSAQGGRGPASVFIVALGGEAYATELTALSNWVHHLFLPIYGREISTTRPWCAQWYDHPEAVARLHALWLAWQQLTDTEAGPTGPSTWHRDHLDQALVHLRAPDGPFAACTTSASRPSHRVLATPAPVQTEVAA
;
A
#
# COMPACT_ATOMS: atom_id res chain seq x y z
N MET A 1 51.92 -37.14 1.16
CA MET A 1 50.90 -36.77 2.17
C MET A 1 50.26 -35.48 1.72
N SER A 2 49.10 -35.57 1.08
CA SER A 2 48.22 -34.43 0.84
C SER A 2 46.81 -34.98 0.98
N ASP A 3 46.19 -34.68 2.12
CA ASP A 3 44.84 -35.09 2.46
C ASP A 3 43.86 -34.09 1.85
N SER A 4 42.94 -34.57 1.01
CA SER A 4 41.87 -33.76 0.43
C SER A 4 40.64 -33.85 1.32
N THR A 5 40.44 -32.84 2.18
CA THR A 5 39.19 -32.68 2.95
C THR A 5 38.04 -32.30 2.02
N THR A 6 37.12 -33.23 1.80
CA THR A 6 35.81 -32.99 1.15
C THR A 6 34.82 -32.46 2.20
N ALA A 7 34.19 -31.31 1.95
CA ALA A 7 33.12 -30.78 2.80
C ALA A 7 31.76 -31.44 2.42
N PRO A 8 30.87 -31.74 3.39
CA PRO A 8 29.59 -32.38 3.11
C PRO A 8 28.56 -31.43 2.51
N GLU A 9 27.76 -31.91 1.54
CA GLU A 9 26.61 -31.20 0.96
C GLU A 9 25.49 -30.96 1.99
N PRO A 10 24.76 -29.83 1.93
CA PRO A 10 23.64 -29.55 2.82
C PRO A 10 22.43 -30.45 2.49
N GLU A 11 21.89 -31.14 3.50
CA GLU A 11 20.70 -31.98 3.35
C GLU A 11 19.46 -31.16 2.95
N PRO A 12 18.59 -31.69 2.08
CA PRO A 12 17.36 -31.02 1.68
C PRO A 12 16.40 -30.91 2.87
N PHE A 13 15.89 -29.70 3.11
CA PHE A 13 14.89 -29.41 4.12
C PHE A 13 13.63 -30.24 3.82
N ARG A 14 13.33 -31.24 4.67
CA ARG A 14 12.11 -32.06 4.58
C ARG A 14 11.12 -31.55 5.62
N ILE A 15 10.01 -31.00 5.15
CA ILE A 15 8.86 -30.64 5.98
C ILE A 15 7.98 -31.89 6.07
N ALA A 16 7.47 -32.21 7.27
CA ALA A 16 6.58 -33.36 7.43
C ALA A 16 5.22 -33.07 6.77
N ASP A 17 4.58 -34.09 6.20
CA ASP A 17 3.26 -33.94 5.57
C ASP A 17 2.17 -33.45 6.56
N GLU A 18 2.38 -33.69 7.86
CA GLU A 18 1.55 -33.17 8.95
C GLU A 18 1.62 -31.64 9.05
N ASP A 19 2.82 -31.05 9.00
CA ASP A 19 3.02 -29.60 9.04
C ASP A 19 2.38 -28.89 7.81
N LEU A 20 2.41 -29.55 6.65
CA LEU A 20 1.73 -29.07 5.44
C LEU A 20 0.21 -29.09 5.58
N GLY A 21 -0.33 -30.12 6.26
CA GLY A 21 -1.76 -30.21 6.58
C GLY A 21 -2.22 -29.10 7.52
N ASP A 22 -1.42 -28.78 8.53
CA ASP A 22 -1.69 -27.70 9.49
C ASP A 22 -1.64 -26.32 8.83
N LEU A 23 -0.69 -26.09 7.92
CA LEU A 23 -0.61 -24.85 7.16
C LEU A 23 -1.81 -24.69 6.21
N ALA A 24 -2.21 -25.77 5.53
CA ALA A 24 -3.39 -25.78 4.67
C ALA A 24 -4.68 -25.48 5.46
N SER A 25 -4.79 -26.07 6.65
CA SER A 25 -5.91 -25.85 7.57
C SER A 25 -5.95 -24.40 8.08
N THR A 26 -4.79 -23.85 8.40
CA THR A 26 -4.64 -22.45 8.82
C THR A 26 -5.01 -21.49 7.69
N LEU A 27 -4.55 -21.75 6.46
CA LEU A 27 -4.92 -20.96 5.28
C LEU A 27 -6.43 -21.01 5.02
N ALA A 28 -7.03 -22.20 5.07
CA ALA A 28 -8.46 -22.38 4.86
C ALA A 28 -9.28 -21.60 5.90
N LYS A 29 -8.84 -21.59 7.16
CA LYS A 29 -9.45 -20.81 8.23
C LYS A 29 -9.35 -19.31 7.96
N VAL A 30 -8.17 -18.80 7.59
CA VAL A 30 -7.97 -17.38 7.26
C VAL A 30 -8.84 -16.96 6.06
N VAL A 31 -8.94 -17.79 5.02
CA VAL A 31 -9.80 -17.52 3.86
C VAL A 31 -11.29 -17.46 4.25
N SER A 32 -11.72 -18.32 5.18
CA SER A 32 -13.08 -18.29 5.72
C SER A 32 -13.34 -17.01 6.52
N ASP A 33 -12.41 -16.61 7.37
CA ASP A 33 -12.52 -15.38 8.18
C ASP A 33 -12.57 -14.13 7.28
N VAL A 34 -11.75 -14.08 6.23
CA VAL A 34 -11.77 -13.00 5.23
C VAL A 34 -13.12 -12.93 4.51
N ARG A 35 -13.71 -14.08 4.15
CA ARG A 35 -15.05 -14.12 3.54
C ARG A 35 -16.13 -13.65 4.51
N GLN A 36 -16.03 -14.03 5.78
CA GLN A 36 -16.95 -13.60 6.83
C GLN A 36 -16.89 -12.07 7.04
N HIS A 37 -15.70 -11.48 6.99
CA HIS A 37 -15.55 -10.02 7.05
C HIS A 37 -16.16 -9.33 5.83
N GLY A 38 -16.10 -9.93 4.64
CA GLY A 38 -16.78 -9.42 3.45
C GLY A 38 -18.30 -9.27 3.61
N VAL A 39 -18.95 -10.21 4.31
CA VAL A 39 -20.40 -10.17 4.58
C VAL A 39 -20.77 -9.06 5.58
N ILE A 40 -19.88 -8.77 6.53
CA ILE A 40 -20.09 -7.68 7.49
C ILE A 40 -19.97 -6.32 6.80
N LEU A 41 -19.00 -6.17 5.89
CA LEU A 41 -18.86 -4.95 5.08
C LEU A 41 -20.05 -4.73 4.15
N ASP A 42 -20.57 -5.79 3.52
CA ASP A 42 -21.77 -5.74 2.67
C ASP A 42 -23.04 -5.33 3.45
N ARG A 43 -23.15 -5.77 4.72
CA ARG A 43 -24.22 -5.32 5.62
C ARG A 43 -24.09 -3.86 6.03
N LEU A 44 -22.89 -3.39 6.34
CA LEU A 44 -22.65 -1.98 6.68
C LEU A 44 -22.90 -1.05 5.49
N ASP A 45 -22.57 -1.49 4.27
CA ASP A 45 -22.89 -0.78 3.04
C ASP A 45 -24.41 -0.76 2.76
N SER A 46 -25.10 -1.86 3.08
CA SER A 46 -26.56 -1.96 3.03
C SER A 46 -27.27 -1.09 4.08
N GLU A 47 -26.72 -0.96 5.29
CA GLU A 47 -27.25 -0.08 6.35
C GLU A 47 -27.02 1.39 6.04
N ALA A 48 -25.87 1.74 5.45
CA ALA A 48 -25.60 3.09 4.93
C ALA A 48 -26.51 3.46 3.75
N SER A 49 -27.03 2.47 3.05
CA SER A 49 -27.92 2.61 1.89
C SER A 49 -29.41 2.50 2.21
N ALA A 50 -29.81 2.38 3.48
CA ALA A 50 -31.21 2.34 3.86
C ALA A 50 -31.91 3.67 3.52
N PRO A 51 -32.94 3.67 2.64
CA PRO A 51 -33.59 4.91 2.23
C PRO A 51 -34.54 5.42 3.31
N THR A 52 -34.36 6.68 3.72
CA THR A 52 -35.44 7.46 4.34
C THR A 52 -36.60 7.52 3.35
N VAL A 53 -37.73 6.92 3.72
CA VAL A 53 -38.93 6.84 2.88
C VAL A 53 -39.43 8.23 2.47
N ALA A 54 -39.25 8.56 1.19
CA ALA A 54 -40.03 9.57 0.49
C ALA A 54 -40.33 9.06 -0.92
N ALA A 55 -41.62 8.93 -1.21
CA ALA A 55 -42.16 8.40 -2.45
C ALA A 55 -41.83 9.30 -3.65
N GLY A 56 -41.44 8.70 -4.78
CA GLY A 56 -41.32 9.37 -6.07
C GLY A 56 -40.61 8.51 -7.09
N ALA A 57 -41.38 7.93 -8.01
CA ALA A 57 -40.87 7.13 -9.13
C ALA A 57 -39.98 7.98 -10.04
N GLY A 58 -38.79 7.45 -10.36
CA GLY A 58 -37.89 8.00 -11.37
C GLY A 58 -36.72 7.04 -11.56
N SER A 59 -36.72 6.33 -12.69
CA SER A 59 -35.58 5.56 -13.16
C SER A 59 -34.36 6.48 -13.24
N ALA A 60 -33.39 6.26 -12.36
CA ALA A 60 -32.07 6.85 -12.48
C ALA A 60 -31.04 5.72 -12.39
N GLN A 61 -30.53 5.29 -13.54
CA GLN A 61 -29.17 4.77 -13.63
C GLN A 61 -28.23 5.93 -13.26
N GLY A 62 -28.10 6.18 -11.97
CA GLY A 62 -27.08 7.04 -11.41
C GLY A 62 -25.85 6.18 -11.20
N GLY A 63 -24.99 6.08 -12.22
CA GLY A 63 -23.62 5.66 -12.00
C GLY A 63 -23.00 6.67 -11.04
N ARG A 64 -23.06 6.38 -9.73
CA ARG A 64 -22.38 7.17 -8.72
C ARG A 64 -20.91 7.08 -9.08
N GLY A 65 -20.34 8.17 -9.56
CA GLY A 65 -18.89 8.28 -9.77
C GLY A 65 -18.15 7.86 -8.49
N PRO A 66 -16.84 7.56 -8.57
CA PRO A 66 -16.10 7.07 -7.43
C PRO A 66 -16.28 8.01 -6.24
N ALA A 67 -16.68 7.46 -5.08
CA ALA A 67 -16.97 8.24 -3.88
C ALA A 67 -15.74 9.01 -3.37
N SER A 68 -14.55 8.60 -3.80
CA SER A 68 -13.26 9.24 -3.53
C SER A 68 -12.30 8.96 -4.68
N VAL A 69 -11.43 9.93 -4.96
CA VAL A 69 -10.27 9.74 -5.85
C VAL A 69 -9.08 9.12 -5.13
N PHE A 70 -9.08 9.12 -3.80
CA PHE A 70 -7.90 8.74 -3.01
C PHE A 70 -7.80 7.22 -2.87
N ILE A 71 -6.62 6.65 -3.16
CA ILE A 71 -6.41 5.20 -3.30
C ILE A 71 -6.81 4.39 -2.06
N VAL A 72 -6.66 4.96 -0.86
CA VAL A 72 -6.99 4.29 0.41
C VAL A 72 -8.50 4.03 0.56
N ALA A 73 -9.33 4.79 -0.14
CA ALA A 73 -10.78 4.61 -0.14
C ALA A 73 -11.28 3.72 -1.30
N LEU A 74 -10.39 3.23 -2.17
CA LEU A 74 -10.74 2.36 -3.28
C LEU A 74 -10.71 0.88 -2.86
N GLY A 75 -11.62 0.10 -3.42
CA GLY A 75 -11.69 -1.36 -3.23
C GLY A 75 -11.53 -2.13 -4.54
N GLY A 76 -11.22 -3.42 -4.43
CA GLY A 76 -11.24 -4.37 -5.55
C GLY A 76 -10.42 -3.94 -6.77
N GLU A 77 -11.02 -4.06 -7.96
CA GLU A 77 -10.38 -3.74 -9.24
C GLU A 77 -10.00 -2.26 -9.39
N ALA A 78 -10.78 -1.35 -8.78
CA ALA A 78 -10.48 0.08 -8.80
C ALA A 78 -9.16 0.38 -8.07
N TYR A 79 -8.95 -0.23 -6.90
CA TYR A 79 -7.68 -0.13 -6.17
C TYR A 79 -6.51 -0.69 -6.99
N ALA A 80 -6.67 -1.86 -7.62
CA ALA A 80 -5.61 -2.49 -8.41
C ALA A 80 -5.23 -1.65 -9.65
N THR A 81 -6.22 -1.06 -10.31
CA THR A 81 -6.01 -0.16 -11.45
C THR A 81 -5.26 1.09 -11.02
N GLU A 82 -5.68 1.72 -9.93
CA GLU A 82 -5.06 2.92 -9.39
C GLU A 82 -3.62 2.66 -8.92
N LEU A 83 -3.39 1.55 -8.22
CA LEU A 83 -2.05 1.14 -7.76
C LEU A 83 -1.11 0.87 -8.94
N THR A 84 -1.62 0.32 -10.05
CA THR A 84 -0.84 0.10 -11.28
C THR A 84 -0.44 1.43 -11.91
N ALA A 85 -1.37 2.37 -12.04
CA ALA A 85 -1.10 3.71 -12.58
C ALA A 85 -0.09 4.47 -11.71
N LEU A 86 -0.28 4.46 -10.39
CA LEU A 86 0.66 5.03 -9.42
C LEU A 86 2.04 4.37 -9.55
N SER A 87 2.10 3.05 -9.66
CA SER A 87 3.36 2.33 -9.83
C SER A 87 4.10 2.75 -11.08
N ASN A 88 3.41 2.90 -12.21
CA ASN A 88 4.04 3.37 -13.43
C ASN A 88 4.63 4.78 -13.26
N TRP A 89 3.90 5.70 -12.62
CA TRP A 89 4.41 7.03 -12.32
C TRP A 89 5.62 6.99 -11.38
N VAL A 90 5.59 6.16 -10.35
CA VAL A 90 6.70 6.00 -9.40
C VAL A 90 7.96 5.51 -10.13
N HIS A 91 7.84 4.48 -10.96
CA HIS A 91 8.97 3.84 -11.64
C HIS A 91 9.53 4.67 -12.79
N HIS A 92 8.68 5.34 -13.56
CA HIS A 92 9.09 5.99 -14.82
C HIS A 92 9.28 7.50 -14.72
N LEU A 93 8.77 8.15 -13.67
CA LEU A 93 8.91 9.59 -13.49
C LEU A 93 9.53 9.92 -12.13
N PHE A 94 8.92 9.46 -11.04
CA PHE A 94 9.33 9.88 -9.70
C PHE A 94 10.74 9.42 -9.34
N LEU A 95 11.03 8.12 -9.45
CA LEU A 95 12.34 7.58 -9.08
C LEU A 95 13.48 8.04 -9.99
N PRO A 96 13.34 8.06 -11.32
CA PRO A 96 14.40 8.55 -12.19
C PRO A 96 14.81 10.00 -11.93
N ILE A 97 13.87 10.85 -11.49
CA ILE A 97 14.10 12.29 -11.32
C ILE A 97 14.42 12.64 -9.86
N TYR A 98 13.68 12.07 -8.90
CA TYR A 98 13.71 12.46 -7.48
C TYR A 98 14.24 11.35 -6.55
N GLY A 99 14.46 10.15 -7.08
CA GLY A 99 14.97 8.97 -6.37
C GLY A 99 16.47 9.03 -6.09
N ARG A 100 16.95 10.12 -5.47
CA ARG A 100 18.33 10.31 -4.99
C ARG A 100 18.85 9.06 -4.24
N GLU A 101 20.17 8.92 -4.15
CA GLU A 101 20.87 7.78 -3.53
C GLU A 101 20.18 7.23 -2.26
N ILE A 102 20.12 5.90 -2.17
CA ILE A 102 19.59 5.17 -1.01
C ILE A 102 20.66 5.14 0.08
N SER A 103 20.35 5.69 1.25
CA SER A 103 21.23 5.71 2.42
C SER A 103 20.44 5.41 3.69
N THR A 104 21.15 5.26 4.82
CA THR A 104 20.53 5.16 6.16
C THR A 104 19.68 6.38 6.52
N THR A 105 20.03 7.55 6.00
CA THR A 105 19.27 8.79 6.24
C THR A 105 18.16 9.05 5.21
N ARG A 106 18.14 8.25 4.14
CA ARG A 106 17.16 8.32 3.04
C ARG A 106 16.84 6.91 2.54
N PRO A 107 16.19 6.06 3.34
CA PRO A 107 15.82 4.72 2.90
C PRO A 107 14.86 4.76 1.71
N TRP A 108 14.77 3.64 0.99
CA TRP A 108 13.75 3.41 -0.05
C TRP A 108 13.44 1.92 -0.12
N CYS A 109 12.17 1.53 -0.13
CA CYS A 109 11.78 0.14 -0.35
C CYS A 109 11.40 -0.11 -1.80
N ALA A 110 11.98 -1.12 -2.44
CA ALA A 110 11.56 -1.55 -3.78
C ALA A 110 10.14 -2.14 -3.78
N GLN A 111 9.69 -2.66 -2.63
CA GLN A 111 8.33 -3.18 -2.41
C GLN A 111 7.49 -2.14 -1.65
N TRP A 112 7.58 -0.86 -2.05
CA TRP A 112 6.93 0.24 -1.33
C TRP A 112 5.40 0.08 -1.24
N TYR A 113 4.79 -0.66 -2.16
CA TYR A 113 3.35 -0.92 -2.17
C TYR A 113 2.88 -1.77 -0.97
N ASP A 114 3.79 -2.52 -0.33
CA ASP A 114 3.49 -3.26 0.89
C ASP A 114 3.41 -2.34 2.13
N HIS A 115 3.74 -1.05 1.98
CA HIS A 115 3.69 -0.05 3.05
C HIS A 115 2.47 0.87 2.85
N PRO A 116 1.36 0.69 3.60
CA PRO A 116 0.13 1.46 3.38
C PRO A 116 0.31 2.98 3.48
N GLU A 117 1.15 3.44 4.42
CA GLU A 117 1.49 4.85 4.54
C GLU A 117 2.26 5.37 3.31
N ALA A 118 3.18 4.56 2.76
CA ALA A 118 3.91 4.95 1.55
C ALA A 118 2.97 5.05 0.35
N VAL A 119 2.06 4.08 0.18
CA VAL A 119 1.02 4.10 -0.86
C VAL A 119 0.18 5.37 -0.74
N ALA A 120 -0.31 5.69 0.45
CA ALA A 120 -1.12 6.88 0.71
C ALA A 120 -0.37 8.19 0.38
N ARG A 121 0.87 8.33 0.85
CA ARG A 121 1.70 9.53 0.62
C ARG A 121 2.09 9.69 -0.85
N LEU A 122 2.51 8.61 -1.51
CA LEU A 122 2.88 8.63 -2.93
C LEU A 122 1.67 8.92 -3.80
N HIS A 123 0.49 8.37 -3.48
CA HIS A 123 -0.74 8.66 -4.21
C HIS A 123 -1.16 10.12 -4.06
N ALA A 124 -1.15 10.67 -2.83
CA ALA A 124 -1.43 12.09 -2.62
C ALA A 124 -0.45 13.00 -3.37
N LEU A 125 0.84 12.65 -3.37
CA LEU A 125 1.86 13.38 -4.13
C LEU A 125 1.60 13.34 -5.64
N TRP A 126 1.18 12.17 -6.15
CA TRP A 126 0.86 11.98 -7.57
C TRP A 126 -0.40 12.75 -7.98
N LEU A 127 -1.46 12.75 -7.17
CA LEU A 127 -2.66 13.57 -7.41
C LEU A 127 -2.30 15.06 -7.47
N ALA A 128 -1.47 15.53 -6.53
CA ALA A 128 -0.99 16.91 -6.54
C ALA A 128 -0.13 17.22 -7.79
N TRP A 129 0.68 16.26 -8.24
CA TRP A 129 1.45 16.38 -9.47
C TRP A 129 0.54 16.54 -10.68
N GLN A 130 -0.48 15.70 -10.81
CA GLN A 130 -1.46 15.79 -11.90
C GLN A 130 -2.13 17.16 -11.91
N GLN A 131 -2.63 17.64 -10.76
CA GLN A 131 -3.32 18.92 -10.67
C GLN A 131 -2.42 20.13 -10.95
N LEU A 132 -1.18 20.13 -10.45
CA LEU A 132 -0.30 21.30 -10.47
C LEU A 132 0.64 21.33 -11.67
N THR A 133 0.73 20.25 -12.44
CA THR A 133 1.47 20.21 -13.72
C THR A 133 0.56 20.16 -14.93
N ASP A 134 -0.76 20.16 -14.72
CA ASP A 134 -1.76 20.31 -15.77
C ASP A 134 -1.58 21.64 -16.52
N THR A 135 -2.01 21.69 -17.78
CA THR A 135 -1.93 22.90 -18.61
C THR A 135 -2.70 24.08 -18.02
N GLU A 136 -3.77 23.80 -17.28
CA GLU A 136 -4.62 24.82 -16.65
C GLU A 136 -4.05 25.34 -15.31
N ALA A 137 -3.01 24.69 -14.74
CA ALA A 137 -2.40 25.11 -13.47
C ALA A 137 -1.56 26.40 -13.57
N GLY A 138 -1.25 26.82 -14.81
CA GLY A 138 -0.39 27.96 -15.10
C GLY A 138 1.11 27.67 -14.89
N PRO A 139 1.98 28.56 -15.34
CA PRO A 139 3.43 28.32 -15.40
C PRO A 139 4.11 28.19 -14.02
N THR A 140 3.46 28.64 -12.95
CA THR A 140 3.98 28.51 -11.57
C THR A 140 3.64 27.16 -10.94
N GLY A 141 2.69 26.41 -11.49
CA GLY A 141 2.20 25.15 -10.93
C GLY A 141 3.30 24.15 -10.56
N PRO A 142 4.26 23.85 -11.46
CA PRO A 142 5.36 22.96 -11.14
C PRO A 142 6.21 23.42 -9.95
N SER A 143 6.46 24.72 -9.81
CA SER A 143 7.20 25.28 -8.68
C SER A 143 6.45 25.08 -7.36
N THR A 144 5.14 25.35 -7.37
CA THR A 144 4.25 25.10 -6.23
C THR A 144 4.24 23.62 -5.85
N TRP A 145 4.17 22.71 -6.83
CA TRP A 145 4.20 21.27 -6.57
C TRP A 145 5.49 20.82 -5.87
N HIS A 146 6.65 21.32 -6.30
CA HIS A 146 7.92 21.00 -5.65
C HIS A 146 7.94 21.49 -4.20
N ARG A 147 7.64 22.78 -4.00
CA ARG A 147 7.72 23.46 -2.70
C ARG A 147 6.74 22.91 -1.66
N ASP A 148 5.48 22.70 -2.07
CA ASP A 148 4.40 22.43 -1.12
C ASP A 148 4.10 20.93 -0.96
N HIS A 149 4.46 20.10 -1.95
CA HIS A 149 4.09 18.69 -1.98
C HIS A 149 5.29 17.76 -2.03
N LEU A 150 6.17 17.90 -3.03
CA LEU A 150 7.29 16.98 -3.23
C LEU A 150 8.27 16.98 -2.06
N ASP A 151 8.76 18.16 -1.68
CA ASP A 151 9.80 18.28 -0.65
C ASP A 151 9.28 17.76 0.70
N GLN A 152 8.05 18.11 1.05
CA GLN A 152 7.40 17.60 2.26
C GLN A 152 7.18 16.09 2.20
N ALA A 153 6.70 15.55 1.07
CA ALA A 153 6.52 14.11 0.92
C ALA A 153 7.83 13.35 1.06
N LEU A 154 8.93 13.84 0.47
CA LEU A 154 10.25 13.22 0.56
C LEU A 154 10.81 13.25 1.99
N VAL A 155 10.61 14.34 2.73
CA VAL A 155 11.05 14.46 4.13
C VAL A 155 10.43 13.36 5.00
N HIS A 156 9.15 13.06 4.83
CA HIS A 156 8.46 12.03 5.63
C HIS A 156 8.67 10.61 5.08
N LEU A 157 8.48 10.42 3.78
CA LEU A 157 8.54 9.10 3.15
C LEU A 157 9.92 8.45 3.30
N ARG A 158 10.98 9.26 3.20
CA ARG A 158 12.37 8.82 3.30
C ARG A 158 13.03 9.28 4.60
N ALA A 159 12.25 9.58 5.64
CA ALA A 159 12.80 9.81 6.97
C ALA A 159 13.44 8.51 7.52
N PRO A 160 14.50 8.59 8.34
CA PRO A 160 15.10 7.42 8.99
C PRO A 160 14.14 6.67 9.93
N ASP A 161 13.13 7.37 10.44
CA ASP A 161 12.02 6.88 11.27
C ASP A 161 10.69 6.79 10.50
N GLY A 162 10.73 6.96 9.17
CA GLY A 162 9.57 6.92 8.29
C GLY A 162 9.12 5.50 7.93
N PRO A 163 8.19 5.36 6.96
CA PRO A 163 7.59 4.06 6.60
C PRO A 163 8.61 3.05 6.05
N PHE A 164 9.76 3.52 5.57
CA PHE A 164 10.86 2.68 5.07
C PHE A 164 12.00 2.47 6.07
N ALA A 165 11.84 2.88 7.34
CA ALA A 165 12.90 2.82 8.36
C ALA A 165 13.52 1.42 8.55
N ALA A 166 12.73 0.36 8.38
CA ALA A 166 13.18 -1.03 8.49
C ALA A 166 13.53 -1.69 7.14
N CYS A 167 13.56 -0.93 6.05
CA CYS A 167 13.82 -1.40 4.70
C CYS A 167 15.22 -1.03 4.20
N THR A 168 15.46 -1.16 2.89
CA THR A 168 16.75 -0.92 2.26
C THR A 168 17.31 0.46 2.58
N THR A 169 18.44 0.45 3.27
CA THR A 169 19.26 1.63 3.59
C THR A 169 20.59 1.66 2.82
N SER A 170 20.85 0.63 2.00
CA SER A 170 21.99 0.56 1.08
C SER A 170 21.58 -0.20 -0.17
N ALA A 171 21.82 0.36 -1.35
CA ALA A 171 21.43 -0.25 -2.63
C ALA A 171 22.05 -1.65 -2.85
N SER A 172 23.23 -1.92 -2.27
CA SER A 172 23.90 -3.23 -2.38
C SER A 172 23.34 -4.30 -1.44
N ARG A 173 22.48 -3.91 -0.48
CA ARG A 173 21.87 -4.82 0.49
C ARG A 173 20.38 -4.53 0.61
N PRO A 174 19.57 -5.02 -0.35
CA PRO A 174 18.12 -4.84 -0.29
C PRO A 174 17.55 -5.53 0.95
N SER A 175 16.63 -4.86 1.63
CA SER A 175 15.83 -5.42 2.72
C SER A 175 14.41 -4.87 2.67
N HIS A 176 13.45 -5.70 3.07
CA HIS A 176 12.05 -5.33 3.14
C HIS A 176 11.48 -5.82 4.47
N ARG A 177 10.86 -4.90 5.21
CA ARG A 177 10.12 -5.19 6.44
C ARG A 177 9.12 -4.07 6.71
N VAL A 178 7.84 -4.44 6.74
CA VAL A 178 6.76 -3.54 7.16
C VAL A 178 6.75 -3.46 8.69
N LEU A 179 6.71 -2.24 9.23
CA LEU A 179 6.58 -2.02 10.67
C LEU A 179 5.13 -2.23 11.09
N ALA A 180 4.92 -2.95 12.20
CA ALA A 180 3.59 -3.20 12.73
C ALA A 180 2.97 -1.90 13.26
N THR A 181 1.72 -1.64 12.88
CA THR A 181 0.92 -0.58 13.47
C THR A 181 0.53 -0.96 14.90
N PRO A 182 0.53 -0.01 15.85
CA PRO A 182 -0.01 -0.26 17.19
C PRO A 182 -1.45 -0.79 17.10
N ALA A 183 -1.76 -1.83 17.86
CA ALA A 183 -3.12 -2.38 17.89
C ALA A 183 -4.09 -1.32 18.45
N PRO A 184 -5.29 -1.15 17.84
CA PRO A 184 -6.30 -0.29 18.42
C PRO A 184 -6.75 -0.87 19.76
N VAL A 185 -6.90 -0.01 20.77
CA VAL A 185 -7.55 -0.41 22.03
C VAL A 185 -9.02 -0.66 21.69
N GLN A 186 -9.50 -1.88 21.92
CA GLN A 186 -10.93 -2.18 21.79
C GLN A 186 -11.65 -1.50 22.96
N THR A 187 -12.28 -0.36 22.70
CA THR A 187 -13.21 0.23 23.66
C THR A 187 -14.48 -0.60 23.62
N GLU A 188 -14.63 -1.56 24.54
CA GLU A 188 -15.92 -2.19 24.80
C GLU A 188 -16.90 -1.09 25.21
N VAL A 189 -17.82 -0.76 24.30
CA VAL A 189 -18.95 0.10 24.60
C VAL A 189 -19.90 -0.74 25.44
N ALA A 190 -19.85 -0.56 26.77
CA ALA A 190 -20.80 -1.18 27.68
C ALA A 190 -22.22 -0.74 27.30
N ALA A 191 -23.06 -1.71 26.96
CA ALA A 191 -24.48 -1.55 26.63
C ALA A 191 -25.33 -1.24 27.87
#